data_AF-A3YHS0-F1
#
_entry.id   AF-A3YHS0-F1
#
_cell.length_a   1.000
_cell.length_b   1.000
_cell.length_c   1.000
_cell.angle_alpha   90.00
_cell.angle_beta   90.00
_cell.angle_gamma   90.00
#
_symmetry.space_group_name_H-M   'P 1'
#
loop_
_entity.id
_entity.type
_entity.pdbx_description
1 polymer ?
#
loop_
_entity_poly.entity_id
_entity_poly.type
_entity_poly.pdbx_seq_one_letter_code
_entity_poly.pdbx_strand_id
1 'polypeptide(L)'
;MIQVNRYKQLAFVSFIMFNLVQSSYLHAECRDLDAVTAADELALKFFVRAELFDQGKVLKRHLPSKRKETASYIKDGENYYTFFGLVDIDCNASIIKRTHPRK
;
A
#
# COMPACT_ATOMS: atom_id res chain seq x y z
N MET A 1 52.52 1.35 23.22
CA MET A 1 51.64 0.18 22.95
C MET A 1 50.13 0.44 23.17
N ILE A 2 49.73 1.58 23.75
CA ILE A 2 48.32 1.89 24.10
C ILE A 2 47.49 2.43 22.92
N GLN A 3 48.09 3.18 21.98
CA GLN A 3 47.36 3.77 20.84
C GLN A 3 46.84 2.76 19.81
N VAL A 4 47.57 1.67 19.58
CA VAL A 4 47.19 0.61 18.62
C VAL A 4 45.88 -0.07 19.04
N ASN A 5 45.62 -0.16 20.35
CA ASN A 5 44.42 -0.79 20.89
C ASN A 5 43.18 0.11 20.74
N ARG A 6 43.34 1.44 20.84
CA ARG A 6 42.24 2.42 20.62
C ARG A 6 41.81 2.47 19.15
N TYR A 7 42.75 2.39 18.21
CA TYR A 7 42.41 2.32 16.78
C TYR A 7 41.67 1.03 16.40
N LYS A 8 42.06 -0.10 16.99
CA LYS A 8 41.33 -1.38 16.82
C LYS A 8 39.92 -1.31 17.39
N GLN A 9 39.74 -0.69 18.56
CA GLN A 9 38.42 -0.48 19.16
C GLN A 9 37.53 0.47 18.32
N LEU A 10 38.09 1.57 17.80
CA LEU A 10 37.35 2.50 16.93
C LEU A 10 36.93 1.84 15.62
N ALA A 11 37.81 1.06 15.00
CA ALA A 11 37.48 0.29 13.80
C ALA A 11 36.38 -0.74 14.07
N PHE A 12 36.42 -1.40 15.23
CA PHE A 12 35.40 -2.38 15.64
C PHE A 12 34.03 -1.74 15.88
N VAL A 13 33.98 -0.59 16.55
CA VAL A 13 32.73 0.16 16.77
C VAL A 13 32.18 0.71 15.45
N SER A 14 33.03 1.22 14.56
CA SER A 14 32.63 1.67 13.23
C SER A 14 32.07 0.53 12.39
N PHE A 15 32.64 -0.67 12.50
CA PHE A 15 32.14 -1.86 11.81
C PHE A 15 30.75 -2.27 12.33
N ILE A 16 30.53 -2.25 13.65
CA ILE A 16 29.21 -2.56 14.23
C ILE A 16 28.15 -1.54 13.78
N MET A 17 28.47 -0.25 13.78
CA MET A 17 27.54 0.80 13.33
C MET A 17 27.19 0.68 11.84
N PHE A 18 28.13 0.28 10.99
CA PHE A 18 27.87 0.05 9.56
C PHE A 18 26.90 -1.12 9.31
N ASN A 19 26.97 -2.18 10.11
CA ASN A 19 26.07 -3.34 9.98
C ASN A 19 24.63 -3.03 10.42
N LEU A 20 24.43 -2.11 11.39
CA LEU A 20 23.09 -1.73 11.86
C LEU A 20 22.30 -0.88 10.84
N VAL A 21 22.99 -0.17 9.94
CA VAL A 21 22.35 0.66 8.90
C VAL A 21 21.81 -0.20 7.75
N GLN A 22 22.22 -1.46 7.65
CA GLN A 22 21.81 -2.37 6.57
C GLN A 22 20.58 -3.22 6.89
N SER A 23 19.77 -2.87 7.89
CA SER A 23 18.47 -3.53 8.08
C SER A 23 17.60 -3.28 6.85
N SER A 24 17.53 -4.27 5.96
CA SER A 24 16.76 -4.19 4.73
C SER A 24 15.29 -3.95 5.04
N TYR A 25 14.69 -3.01 4.30
CA TYR A 25 13.25 -2.82 4.25
C TYR A 25 12.60 -4.13 3.79
N LEU A 26 12.14 -4.94 4.75
CA LEU A 26 11.18 -5.98 4.45
C LEU A 26 9.91 -5.26 4.01
N HIS A 27 9.67 -5.21 2.69
CA HIS A 27 8.38 -4.81 2.15
C HIS A 27 7.33 -5.78 2.69
N ALA A 28 6.63 -5.35 3.74
CA ALA A 28 5.46 -6.06 4.21
C ALA A 28 4.44 -6.08 3.08
N GLU A 29 3.91 -7.26 2.76
CA GLU A 29 2.83 -7.39 1.78
C GLU A 29 1.70 -6.42 2.14
N CYS A 30 1.27 -5.59 1.18
CA CYS A 30 0.21 -4.60 1.36
C CYS A 30 -0.96 -5.20 2.15
N ARG A 31 -1.33 -4.64 3.31
CA ARG A 31 -2.40 -5.22 4.13
C ARG A 31 -3.76 -5.00 3.45
N ASP A 32 -4.75 -5.80 3.80
CA ASP A 32 -6.09 -5.68 3.19
C ASP A 32 -6.69 -4.29 3.40
N LEU A 33 -6.48 -3.70 4.58
CA LEU A 33 -6.91 -2.33 4.88
C LEU A 33 -6.21 -1.31 3.99
N ASP A 34 -4.88 -1.38 3.89
CA ASP A 34 -4.09 -0.45 3.08
C ASP A 34 -4.46 -0.57 1.59
N ALA A 35 -4.73 -1.79 1.11
CA ALA A 35 -5.18 -2.03 -0.26
C ALA A 35 -6.56 -1.42 -0.54
N VAL A 36 -7.50 -1.56 0.39
CA VAL A 36 -8.82 -0.91 0.29
C VAL A 36 -8.66 0.61 0.28
N THR A 37 -7.88 1.18 1.21
CA THR A 37 -7.63 2.63 1.28
C THR A 37 -7.03 3.16 -0.01
N ALA A 38 -6.01 2.49 -0.57
CA ALA A 38 -5.39 2.90 -1.83
C ALA A 38 -6.38 2.86 -3.01
N ALA A 39 -7.26 1.85 -3.05
CA ALA A 39 -8.29 1.76 -4.08
C ALA A 39 -9.39 2.83 -3.91
N ASP A 40 -9.83 3.08 -2.68
CA ASP A 40 -10.83 4.10 -2.35
C ASP A 40 -10.32 5.50 -2.71
N GLU A 41 -9.08 5.84 -2.33
CA GLU A 41 -8.43 7.11 -2.68
C GLU A 41 -8.33 7.32 -4.19
N LEU A 42 -8.03 6.26 -4.94
CA LEU A 42 -7.99 6.32 -6.39
C LEU A 42 -9.38 6.48 -6.99
N ALA A 43 -10.39 5.79 -6.45
CA ALA A 43 -11.76 5.84 -6.93
C ALA A 43 -12.42 7.23 -6.67
N LEU A 44 -12.14 7.86 -5.53
CA LEU A 44 -12.61 9.20 -5.21
C LEU A 44 -12.15 10.25 -6.24
N LYS A 45 -10.96 10.08 -6.83
CA LYS A 45 -10.40 11.03 -7.82
C LYS A 45 -11.16 11.05 -9.15
N PHE A 46 -12.10 10.14 -9.39
CA PHE A 46 -12.88 10.12 -10.63
C PHE A 46 -13.97 11.19 -10.69
N PHE A 47 -14.41 11.75 -9.55
CA PHE A 47 -15.42 12.80 -9.53
C PHE A 47 -15.03 13.95 -8.61
N VAL A 48 -15.54 15.15 -8.90
CA VAL A 48 -15.23 16.36 -8.14
C VAL A 48 -15.86 16.35 -6.74
N ARG A 49 -17.04 15.73 -6.60
CA ARG A 49 -17.83 15.66 -5.36
C ARG A 49 -18.06 14.22 -4.91
N ALA A 50 -17.08 13.35 -5.14
CA ALA A 50 -17.15 11.95 -4.74
C ALA A 50 -17.05 11.79 -3.22
N GLU A 51 -17.87 10.88 -2.69
CA GLU A 51 -17.86 10.46 -1.28
C GLU A 51 -17.89 8.93 -1.20
N LEU A 52 -17.32 8.36 -0.13
CA LEU A 52 -17.52 6.95 0.20
C LEU A 52 -18.90 6.79 0.88
N PHE A 53 -19.72 5.86 0.39
CA PHE A 53 -21.01 5.55 1.03
C PHE A 53 -21.04 4.23 1.79
N ASP A 54 -20.05 3.36 1.55
CA ASP A 54 -19.86 2.09 2.26
C ASP A 54 -18.35 1.77 2.33
N GLN A 55 -17.96 0.91 3.25
CA GLN A 55 -16.58 0.48 3.42
C GLN A 55 -16.16 -0.43 2.26
N GLY A 56 -15.04 -0.09 1.59
CA GLY A 56 -14.46 -0.93 0.56
C GLY A 56 -13.99 -2.29 1.07
N LYS A 57 -13.83 -3.25 0.16
CA LYS A 57 -13.54 -4.66 0.50
C LYS A 57 -12.51 -5.26 -0.44
N VAL A 58 -11.67 -6.17 0.09
CA VAL A 58 -10.89 -7.09 -0.74
C VAL A 58 -11.82 -8.22 -1.18
N LEU A 59 -11.97 -8.39 -2.49
CA LEU A 59 -12.80 -9.44 -3.08
C LEU A 59 -12.00 -10.72 -3.33
N LYS A 60 -10.76 -10.58 -3.78
CA LYS A 60 -9.92 -11.71 -4.19
C LYS A 60 -8.45 -11.40 -4.02
N ARG A 61 -7.66 -12.41 -3.64
CA ARG A 61 -6.20 -12.39 -3.75
C ARG A 61 -5.77 -13.31 -4.90
N HIS A 62 -5.04 -12.77 -5.86
CA HIS A 62 -4.51 -13.52 -7.00
C HIS A 62 -3.21 -14.22 -6.61
N LEU A 63 -3.06 -15.49 -6.98
CA LEU A 63 -1.80 -16.24 -6.84
C LEU A 63 -1.22 -16.53 -8.24
N PRO A 64 0.11 -16.51 -8.43
CA PRO A 64 1.15 -16.28 -7.42
C PRO A 64 1.48 -14.80 -7.16
N SER A 65 0.91 -13.86 -7.92
CA SER A 65 1.29 -12.44 -7.90
C SER A 65 0.92 -11.67 -6.63
N LYS A 66 0.10 -12.26 -5.75
CA LYS A 66 -0.42 -11.68 -4.50
C LYS A 66 -1.21 -10.37 -4.65
N ARG A 67 -1.53 -9.96 -5.89
CA ARG A 67 -2.37 -8.78 -6.14
C ARG A 67 -3.77 -8.98 -5.58
N LYS A 68 -4.39 -7.91 -5.11
CA LYS A 68 -5.71 -7.92 -4.50
C LYS A 68 -6.72 -7.22 -5.39
N GLU A 69 -7.79 -7.91 -5.75
CA GLU A 69 -8.96 -7.27 -6.35
C GLU A 69 -9.78 -6.65 -5.21
N THR A 70 -10.11 -5.37 -5.34
CA THR A 70 -10.87 -4.61 -4.35
C THR A 70 -12.19 -4.11 -4.93
N ALA A 71 -13.14 -3.79 -4.06
CA ALA A 71 -14.34 -3.03 -4.39
C ALA A 71 -14.39 -1.75 -3.55
N SER A 72 -14.58 -0.62 -4.21
CA SER A 72 -14.75 0.71 -3.60
C SER A 72 -16.14 1.25 -3.92
N TYR A 73 -16.81 1.83 -2.91
CA TYR A 73 -18.22 2.22 -2.98
C TYR A 73 -18.35 3.74 -2.96
N ILE A 74 -18.49 4.33 -4.15
CA ILE A 74 -18.43 5.78 -4.35
C ILE A 74 -19.81 6.33 -4.71
N LYS A 75 -20.16 7.46 -4.11
CA LYS A 75 -21.34 8.27 -4.41
C LYS A 75 -20.92 9.60 -5.02
N ASP A 76 -21.60 10.04 -6.07
CA ASP A 76 -21.49 11.39 -6.65
C ASP A 76 -22.90 11.94 -6.88
N GLY A 77 -23.33 12.85 -5.98
CA GLY A 77 -24.71 13.33 -5.93
C GLY A 77 -25.69 12.20 -5.62
N GLU A 78 -26.61 11.92 -6.54
CA GLU A 78 -27.59 10.83 -6.43
C GLU A 78 -27.09 9.50 -7.02
N ASN A 79 -25.90 9.49 -7.63
CA ASN A 79 -25.40 8.32 -8.33
C ASN A 79 -24.45 7.50 -7.45
N TYR A 80 -24.70 6.19 -7.37
CA TYR A 80 -23.90 5.22 -6.66
C TYR A 80 -23.13 4.33 -7.64
N TYR A 81 -21.85 4.14 -7.36
CA TYR A 81 -20.91 3.39 -8.15
C TYR A 81 -20.17 2.37 -7.31
N THR A 82 -19.90 1.21 -7.91
CA THR A 82 -18.86 0.29 -7.41
C THR A 82 -17.69 0.33 -8.38
N PHE A 83 -16.53 0.71 -7.87
CA PHE A 83 -15.25 0.63 -8.56
C PHE A 83 -14.56 -0.67 -8.17
N PHE A 84 -13.98 -1.35 -9.14
CA PHE A 84 -13.19 -2.54 -8.89
C PHE A 84 -11.73 -2.25 -9.19
N GLY A 85 -10.91 -2.34 -8.15
CA GLY A 85 -9.49 -2.06 -8.21
C GLY A 85 -8.64 -3.33 -8.24
N LEU A 86 -7.40 -3.20 -8.70
CA LEU A 86 -6.34 -4.18 -8.52
C LEU A 86 -5.17 -3.49 -7.84
N VAL A 87 -4.81 -3.98 -6.66
CA VAL A 87 -3.73 -3.46 -5.82
C VAL A 87 -2.59 -4.44 -5.81
N ASP A 88 -1.36 -3.97 -6.01
CA ASP A 88 -0.16 -4.80 -5.94
C ASP A 88 0.38 -4.97 -4.51
N ILE A 89 1.52 -5.65 -4.39
CA ILE A 89 2.15 -5.92 -3.10
C ILE A 89 2.71 -4.66 -2.43
N ASP A 90 2.90 -3.58 -3.19
CA ASP A 90 3.45 -2.29 -2.77
C ASP A 90 2.33 -1.25 -2.53
N CYS A 91 1.08 -1.70 -2.45
CA CYS A 91 -0.12 -0.88 -2.30
C CYS A 91 -0.40 0.09 -3.47
N ASN A 92 0.14 -0.15 -4.66
CA ASN A 92 -0.24 0.65 -5.83
C ASN A 92 -1.59 0.15 -6.35
N ALA A 93 -2.59 1.02 -6.29
CA ALA A 93 -3.93 0.75 -6.80
C ALA A 93 -4.05 1.11 -8.28
N SER A 94 -4.85 0.33 -9.00
CA SER A 94 -5.30 0.60 -10.37
C SER A 94 -6.77 0.27 -10.49
N ILE A 95 -7.56 1.06 -11.23
CA ILE A 95 -8.98 0.74 -11.47
C ILE A 95 -9.11 -0.09 -12.74
N ILE A 96 -9.79 -1.24 -12.66
CA ILE A 96 -10.02 -2.11 -13.82
C ILE A 96 -11.40 -1.84 -14.45
N LYS A 97 -12.43 -1.68 -13.61
CA LYS A 97 -13.83 -1.54 -14.06
C LYS A 97 -14.64 -0.74 -13.04
N ARG A 98 -15.77 -0.21 -13.49
CA ARG A 98 -16.74 0.54 -12.69
C ARG A 98 -18.16 0.19 -13.14
N THR A 99 -19.11 0.16 -12.22
CA THR A 99 -20.52 -0.03 -12.56
C THR A 99 -21.12 1.21 -13.24
N HIS A 100 -22.23 1.03 -13.94
CA HIS A 100 -23.11 2.14 -14.32
C HIS A 100 -23.67 2.83 -13.05
N PRO A 101 -24.06 4.12 -13.14
CA PRO A 101 -24.71 4.81 -12.03
C PRO A 101 -25.99 4.08 -11.62
N ARG A 102 -26.14 3.82 -10.33
CA ARG A 102 -27.42 3.46 -9.71
C ARG A 102 -27.96 4.67 -8.96
N LYS A 103 -29.27 4.88 -8.98
CA LYS A 103 -29.94 5.93 -8.21
C LYS A 103 -30.56 5.33 -6.95
#